data_AF-A0A8B9GTY4-F1
#
_entry.id   AF-A0A8B9GTY4-F1
#
_cell.length_a   1.000
_cell.length_b   1.000
_cell.length_c   1.000
_cell.angle_alpha   90.00
_cell.angle_beta   90.00
_cell.angle_gamma   90.00
#
_symmetry.space_group_name_H-M   'P 1'
#
loop_
_entity.id
_entity.type
_entity.pdbx_description
1 polymer ?
#
loop_
_entity_poly.entity_id
_entity_poly.type
_entity_poly.pdbx_seq_one_letter_code
_entity_poly.pdbx_strand_id
1 'polypeptide(L)'
;MCAYKLVTVKFKWWGLQSKIEHFIHKQEKRIFTNFHRQLFCWMDSWVGLTMEDIRRMEAETQKELEEMRSSGTVRGTTAAEE
;
A
#
# COMPACT_ATOMS: atom_id res chain seq x y z
N MET A 1 -9.05 -8.80 16.43
CA MET A 1 -9.95 -8.30 15.36
C MET A 1 -9.62 -8.97 14.04
N CYS A 2 -10.48 -8.90 13.03
CA CYS A 2 -10.22 -9.41 11.68
C CYS A 2 -10.71 -8.40 10.64
N ALA A 3 -9.95 -8.19 9.56
CA ALA A 3 -10.34 -7.32 8.45
C ALA A 3 -10.59 -8.17 7.20
N TYR A 4 -11.86 -8.39 6.87
CA TYR A 4 -12.28 -9.15 5.71
C TYR A 4 -12.26 -8.27 4.45
N LYS A 5 -11.11 -8.22 3.77
CA LYS A 5 -10.90 -7.39 2.56
C LYS A 5 -11.28 -8.17 1.30
N LEU A 6 -12.52 -8.00 0.83
CA LEU A 6 -12.99 -8.54 -0.45
C LEU A 6 -12.44 -7.70 -1.61
N VAL A 7 -11.55 -8.29 -2.42
CA VAL A 7 -10.92 -7.61 -3.56
C VAL A 7 -11.58 -8.06 -4.86
N THR A 8 -12.00 -7.11 -5.69
CA THR A 8 -12.50 -7.36 -7.04
C THR A 8 -11.61 -6.65 -8.05
N VAL A 9 -11.05 -7.41 -9.00
CA VAL A 9 -10.23 -6.87 -10.09
C VAL A 9 -10.95 -7.10 -11.41
N LYS A 10 -10.92 -6.10 -12.30
CA LYS A 10 -11.45 -6.20 -13.65
C LYS A 10 -10.46 -5.61 -14.64
N PHE A 11 -9.95 -6.42 -15.55
CA PHE A 11 -9.02 -6.00 -16.60
C PHE A 11 -9.46 -6.57 -17.96
N LYS A 12 -10.32 -5.84 -18.67
CA LYS A 12 -10.91 -6.33 -19.93
C LYS A 12 -10.00 -6.03 -21.13
N TRP A 13 -9.00 -6.87 -21.34
CA TRP A 13 -8.12 -6.84 -22.51
C TRP A 13 -8.00 -8.24 -23.12
N TRP A 14 -8.35 -8.36 -24.41
CA TRP A 14 -8.22 -9.61 -25.16
C TRP A 14 -6.79 -10.17 -25.09
N GLY A 15 -6.66 -11.44 -24.70
CA GLY A 15 -5.37 -12.13 -24.56
C GLY A 15 -4.58 -11.83 -23.29
N LEU A 16 -4.96 -10.83 -22.49
CA LEU A 16 -4.22 -10.45 -21.26
C LEU A 16 -5.05 -10.47 -19.97
N GLN A 17 -6.38 -10.53 -20.07
CA GLN A 17 -7.30 -10.46 -18.93
C GLN A 17 -6.87 -11.34 -17.75
N SER A 18 -6.86 -12.66 -17.93
CA SER A 18 -6.58 -13.59 -16.83
C SER A 18 -5.19 -13.42 -16.24
N LYS A 19 -4.17 -13.15 -17.07
CA LYS A 19 -2.78 -12.95 -16.62
C LYS A 19 -2.70 -11.72 -15.72
N ILE A 20 -3.28 -10.60 -16.14
CA ILE A 20 -3.19 -9.33 -15.41
C ILE A 20 -4.09 -9.33 -14.17
N GLU A 21 -5.30 -9.88 -14.24
CA GLU A 21 -6.18 -10.00 -13.07
C GLU A 21 -5.52 -10.85 -11.98
N HIS A 22 -4.92 -11.99 -12.35
CA HIS A 22 -4.17 -12.83 -11.42
C HIS A 22 -2.95 -12.11 -10.84
N PHE A 23 -2.18 -11.42 -11.68
CA PHE A 23 -1.03 -10.65 -11.25
C PHE A 23 -1.41 -9.58 -10.22
N ILE A 24 -2.48 -8.81 -10.45
CA ILE A 24 -2.95 -7.77 -9.52
C ILE A 24 -3.34 -8.40 -8.18
N HIS A 25 -4.08 -9.52 -8.19
CA HIS A 25 -4.43 -10.22 -6.95
C HIS A 25 -3.19 -10.70 -6.17
N LYS A 26 -2.13 -11.17 -6.86
CA LYS A 26 -0.87 -11.54 -6.22
C LYS A 26 -0.19 -10.33 -5.56
N GLN A 27 -0.17 -9.18 -6.24
CA GLN A 27 0.40 -7.95 -5.68
C GLN A 27 -0.43 -7.42 -4.50
N GLU A 28 -1.76 -7.41 -4.58
CA GLU A 28 -2.65 -7.03 -3.46
C GLU A 28 -2.41 -7.90 -2.22
N LYS A 29 -2.32 -9.22 -2.41
CA LYS A 29 -1.97 -10.15 -1.32
C LYS A 29 -0.60 -9.81 -0.72
N ARG A 30 0.41 -9.51 -1.54
CA ARG A 30 1.74 -9.11 -1.08
C ARG A 30 1.70 -7.79 -0.30
N ILE A 31 0.97 -6.79 -0.79
CA ILE A 31 0.78 -5.49 -0.12
C ILE A 31 0.14 -5.69 1.24
N PHE A 32 -1.00 -6.39 1.32
CA PHE A 32 -1.67 -6.64 2.60
C PHE A 32 -0.78 -7.41 3.57
N THR A 33 -0.01 -8.39 3.09
CA THR A 33 0.88 -9.18 3.94
C THR A 33 1.97 -8.31 4.55
N ASN A 34 2.67 -7.51 3.74
CA ASN A 34 3.75 -6.65 4.21
C ASN A 34 3.23 -5.49 5.07
N PHE A 35 2.14 -4.86 4.65
CA PHE A 35 1.53 -3.74 5.36
C PHE A 35 1.10 -4.12 6.78
N HIS A 36 0.39 -5.24 6.98
CA HIS A 36 -0.05 -5.60 8.33
C HIS A 36 1.11 -6.06 9.23
N ARG A 37 2.18 -6.64 8.64
CA ARG A 37 3.42 -6.93 9.39
C ARG A 37 4.06 -5.63 9.88
N GLN A 38 4.21 -4.65 9.00
CA GLN A 38 4.76 -3.33 9.35
C GLN A 38 3.87 -2.61 10.37
N LEU A 39 2.56 -2.59 10.16
CA LEU A 39 1.59 -1.98 11.07
C LEU A 39 1.75 -2.53 12.48
N PHE A 40 1.88 -3.85 12.63
CA PHE A 40 2.11 -4.46 13.94
C PHE A 40 3.49 -4.12 14.51
N CYS A 41 4.56 -4.21 13.71
CA CYS A 41 5.91 -3.85 14.17
C CYS A 41 6.08 -2.36 14.51
N TRP A 42 5.19 -1.50 14.01
CA TRP A 42 5.15 -0.07 14.33
C TRP A 42 4.16 0.30 15.42
N MET A 43 3.61 -0.67 16.15
CA MET A 43 2.58 -0.43 17.18
C MET A 43 3.00 0.67 18.18
N ASP A 44 4.24 0.64 18.67
CA ASP A 44 4.75 1.63 19.61
C ASP A 44 4.80 3.05 19.03
N SER A 45 4.85 3.17 17.70
CA SER A 45 4.86 4.45 16.99
C SER A 45 3.47 5.08 16.83
N TRP A 46 2.39 4.29 16.88
CA TRP A 46 1.03 4.80 16.61
C TRP A 46 -0.01 4.55 17.72
N VAL A 47 0.23 3.63 18.66
CA VAL A 47 -0.77 3.26 19.68
C VAL A 47 -1.19 4.41 20.59
N GLY A 48 -0.31 5.40 20.79
CA GLY A 48 -0.58 6.58 21.61
C GLY A 48 -1.08 7.81 20.84
N LEU A 49 -1.23 7.73 19.51
CA LEU A 49 -1.63 8.88 18.71
C LEU A 49 -3.12 9.18 18.84
N THR A 50 -3.47 10.46 18.89
CA THR A 50 -4.85 10.90 18.74
C THR A 50 -5.23 11.05 17.26
N MET A 51 -6.53 11.14 16.97
CA MET A 51 -6.96 11.43 15.60
C MET A 51 -6.48 12.81 15.11
N GLU A 52 -6.29 13.78 16.00
CA GLU A 52 -5.73 15.09 15.63
C GLU A 52 -4.26 14.98 15.20
N ASP A 53 -3.47 14.17 15.90
CA ASP A 53 -2.08 13.88 15.52
C ASP A 53 -2.02 13.22 14.14
N ILE A 54 -2.92 12.27 13.86
CA ILE A 54 -3.02 11.62 12.55
C ILE A 54 -3.33 12.65 11.46
N ARG A 55 -4.27 13.58 11.67
CA ARG A 55 -4.58 14.64 10.68
C ARG A 55 -3.40 15.57 10.41
N ARG A 56 -2.63 15.92 11.44
CA ARG A 56 -1.40 16.72 11.29
C ARG A 56 -0.36 15.95 10.47
N MET A 57 -0.13 14.68 10.81
CA MET A 57 0.79 13.81 10.08
C MET A 57 0.38 13.60 8.62
N GLU A 58 -0.92 13.45 8.32
CA GLU A 58 -1.43 13.34 6.94
C GLU A 58 -1.06 14.59 6.11
N ALA A 59 -1.20 15.79 6.68
CA ALA A 59 -0.87 17.05 6.01
C ALA A 59 0.64 17.23 5.78
N GLU A 60 1.47 16.84 6.75
CA GLU A 60 2.93 16.82 6.63
C GLU A 60 3.38 15.81 5.57
N THR A 61 2.89 14.58 5.66
CA THR A 61 3.20 13.48 4.73
C THR A 61 2.80 13.83 3.29
N GLN A 62 1.69 14.55 3.08
CA GLN A 62 1.28 14.99 1.75
C GLN A 62 2.34 15.89 1.09
N LYS A 63 2.92 16.85 1.83
CA LYS A 63 3.97 17.75 1.32
C LYS A 63 5.25 16.97 1.02
N GLU A 64 5.67 16.12 1.96
CA GLU A 64 6.86 15.29 1.81
C GLU A 64 6.75 14.35 0.61
N LEU A 65 5.59 13.72 0.40
CA LEU A 65 5.36 12.82 -0.75
C LEU A 65 5.45 13.56 -2.09
N GLU A 66 4.99 14.82 -2.16
CA GLU A 66 5.07 15.62 -3.39
C GLU A 66 6.52 16.05 -3.69
N GLU A 67 7.28 16.44 -2.67
CA GLU A 67 8.71 16.75 -2.80
C GLU A 67 9.51 15.51 -3.19
N MET A 68 9.27 14.36 -2.54
CA MET A 68 9.93 13.10 -2.86
C MET A 68 9.58 12.60 -4.25
N ARG A 69 8.34 12.82 -4.73
CA ARG A 69 7.93 12.45 -6.09
C ARG A 69 8.61 13.29 -7.16
N SER A 70 8.79 14.60 -6.91
CA SER A 70 9.35 15.54 -7.88
C SER A 70 10.88 15.52 -7.92
N SER A 71 11.54 15.28 -6.80
CA SER A 71 13.01 15.40 -6.66
C SER A 71 13.71 14.11 -6.24
N GLY A 72 12.98 13.12 -5.73
CA GLY A 72 13.54 11.88 -5.21
C GLY A 72 13.89 10.85 -6.29
N THR A 73 14.67 9.85 -5.88
CA THR A 73 14.99 8.68 -6.70
C THR A 73 13.96 7.57 -6.54
N VAL A 74 13.83 6.70 -7.55
CA VAL A 74 12.95 5.53 -7.50
C VAL A 74 13.36 4.63 -6.34
N ARG A 75 12.38 4.25 -5.50
CA ARG A 75 12.60 3.43 -4.30
C ARG A 75 11.37 2.58 -3.98
N GLY A 76 11.53 1.62 -3.08
CA GLY A 76 10.44 0.80 -2.56
C GLY A 76 10.30 -0.53 -3.29
N THR A 77 9.08 -1.05 -3.33
CA THR A 77 8.81 -2.40 -3.84
C THR A 77 8.79 -2.42 -5.37
N THR A 78 9.59 -3.29 -5.97
CA THR A 78 9.48 -3.60 -7.40
C THR A 78 8.47 -4.72 -7.63
N ALA A 79 7.71 -4.60 -8.72
CA ALA A 79 6.86 -5.66 -9.24
C ALA A 79 7.74 -6.66 -10.01
N ALA A 80 8.12 -7.76 -9.36
CA ALA A 80 8.74 -8.92 -10.02
C ALA A 80 7.71 -10.05 -10.14
N GLU A 81 7.82 -10.89 -11.18
CA GLU A 81 6.89 -11.99 -11.44
C GLU A 81 7.08 -13.21 -10.50
N GLU A 82 8.14 -13.29 -9.68
CA GLU A 82 8.42 -14.43 -8.78
C GLU A 82 7.26 -14.82 -7.86
#